data_AF-Q6AQ45-F1
#
_entry.id   AF-Q6AQ45-F1
#
_cell.length_a   1.000
_cell.length_b   1.000
_cell.length_c   1.000
_cell.angle_alpha   90.00
_cell.angle_beta   90.00
_cell.angle_gamma   90.00
#
_symmetry.space_group_name_H-M   'P 1'
#
loop_
_entity.id
_entity.type
_entity.pdbx_description
1 polymer ?
#
loop_
_entity_poly.entity_id
_entity_poly.type
_entity_poly.pdbx_seq_one_letter_code
_entity_poly.pdbx_strand_id
1 'polypeptide(L)' 'MPMDVDELKNVIVEKAQKSPKPQLYIKDFYKCDPETKPRVMKNICNELVREQRLMFWSSGSTTMYGVPERIKNEEG' A
#
# COMPACT_ATOMS: atom_id res chain seq x y z
N MET A 1 -11.75 11.80 14.39
CA MET A 1 -12.29 11.55 13.04
C MET A 1 -11.39 10.48 12.44
N PRO A 2 -11.91 9.41 11.81
CA PRO A 2 -11.02 8.58 11.00
C PRO A 2 -10.32 9.52 10.01
N MET A 3 -8.99 9.43 9.88
CA MET A 3 -8.27 10.23 8.89
C MET A 3 -9.01 10.14 7.56
N ASP A 4 -9.13 11.27 6.86
CA ASP A 4 -9.81 11.30 5.58
C ASP A 4 -9.16 10.24 4.66
N VAL A 5 -9.98 9.51 3.90
CA VAL A 5 -9.52 8.37 3.10
C VAL A 5 -8.39 8.79 2.15
N ASP A 6 -8.44 10.03 1.67
CA ASP A 6 -7.41 10.66 0.86
C ASP A 6 -6.07 10.89 1.58
N GLU A 7 -6.09 11.30 2.85
CA GLU A 7 -4.87 11.42 3.65
C GLU A 7 -4.23 10.04 3.84
N LEU A 8 -5.05 9.05 4.20
CA LEU A 8 -4.57 7.68 4.41
C LEU A 8 -4.00 7.09 3.12
N LYS A 9 -4.63 7.34 1.96
CA LYS A 9 -4.09 6.97 0.65
C LYS A 9 -2.70 7.55 0.42
N ASN A 10 -2.52 8.84 0.70
CA ASN A 10 -1.23 9.50 0.53
C ASN A 10 -0.17 8.95 1.50
N VAL A 11 -0.53 8.69 2.76
CA VAL A 11 0.38 8.06 3.74
C VAL A 11 0.81 6.65 3.28
N ILE A 12 -0.10 5.85 2.74
CA ILE A 12 0.21 4.50 2.20
C ILE A 12 1.18 4.62 1.02
N VAL A 13 0.89 5.51 0.07
CA VAL A 13 1.76 5.71 -1.11
C VAL A 13 3.13 6.22 -0.68
N GLU A 14 3.19 7.20 0.21
CA GLU A 14 4.44 7.75 0.73
C GLU A 14 5.24 6.70 1.49
N LYS A 15 4.57 5.84 2.28
CA LYS A 15 5.22 4.70 2.95
C LYS A 15 5.80 3.71 1.95
N ALA A 16 5.05 3.39 0.90
CA ALA A 16 5.51 2.50 -0.16
C ALA A 16 6.66 3.14 -0.98
N GLN A 17 6.67 4.47 -1.13
CA GLN A 17 7.77 5.20 -1.73
C GLN A 17 8.99 5.32 -0.82
N LYS A 18 8.86 5.53 0.49
CA LYS A 18 10.00 5.69 1.40
C LYS A 18 10.60 4.37 1.86
N SER A 19 9.88 3.26 1.68
CA SER A 19 10.33 1.97 2.15
C SER A 19 11.52 1.43 1.32
N PRO A 20 12.45 0.72 1.97
CA PRO A 20 13.63 0.18 1.30
C PRO A 20 13.28 -0.93 0.31
N LYS A 21 12.13 -1.60 0.52
CA LYS A 21 11.62 -2.62 -0.39
C LYS A 21 10.59 -2.00 -1.33
N PRO A 22 10.63 -2.36 -2.62
CA PRO A 22 9.64 -1.91 -3.60
C PRO A 22 8.23 -2.47 -3.35
N GLN A 23 8.15 -3.61 -2.65
CA GLN A 23 6.93 -4.34 -2.32
C GLN A 23 6.83 -4.48 -0.80
N LEU A 24 5.70 -4.07 -0.23
CA LEU A 24 5.39 -4.13 1.20
C LEU A 24 4.20 -5.04 1.47
N TYR A 25 4.21 -5.73 2.61
CA TYR A 25 3.04 -6.52 3.01
C TYR A 25 1.91 -5.61 3.48
N ILE A 26 0.65 -6.03 3.26
CA ILE A 26 -0.53 -5.33 3.79
C ILE A 26 -0.42 -5.08 5.31
N LYS A 27 0.24 -6.00 6.01
CA LYS A 27 0.50 -5.94 7.46
C LYS A 27 1.43 -4.80 7.86
N ASP A 28 2.34 -4.37 6.98
CA ASP A 28 3.22 -3.23 7.25
C ASP A 28 2.48 -1.90 7.13
N PHE A 29 1.43 -1.83 6.29
CA PHE A 29 0.55 -0.66 6.24
C PHE A 29 -0.33 -0.54 7.48
N TYR A 30 -0.76 -1.65 8.10
CA TYR A 30 -1.49 -1.61 9.38
C TYR A 30 -0.67 -0.96 10.51
N LYS A 31 0.67 -0.98 10.42
CA LYS A 31 1.53 -0.28 11.38
C LYS A 31 1.54 1.24 11.19
N CYS A 32 1.15 1.72 10.01
CA CYS A 32 1.08 3.15 9.72
C CYS A 32 -0.19 3.76 10.32
N ASP A 33 -1.28 3.00 10.33
CA ASP A 33 -2.53 3.41 10.95
C ASP A 33 -3.18 2.20 11.66
N PRO A 34 -2.94 2.04 12.97
CA PRO A 34 -3.52 0.96 13.75
C PRO A 34 -5.00 1.16 14.09
N GLU A 35 -5.54 2.37 13.91
CA GLU A 35 -6.97 2.67 14.12
C GLU A 35 -7.83 2.18 12.95
N THR A 36 -7.25 2.12 11.75
CA THR A 36 -7.91 1.66 10.54
C THR A 36 -8.12 0.16 10.58
N LYS A 37 -9.40 -0.25 10.48
CA LYS A 37 -9.76 -1.66 10.40
C LYS A 37 -9.06 -2.33 9.20
N PRO A 38 -8.55 -3.56 9.33
CA PRO A 38 -7.85 -4.27 8.25
C PRO A 38 -8.65 -4.35 6.94
N ARG A 39 -9.99 -4.47 7.04
CA ARG A 39 -10.89 -4.44 5.88
C ARG A 39 -10.86 -3.11 5.14
N VAL A 40 -10.83 -1.99 5.87
CA VAL A 40 -10.81 -0.64 5.29
C VAL A 40 -9.47 -0.40 4.62
N MET A 41 -8.36 -0.70 5.30
CA MET A 41 -7.02 -0.59 4.71
C MET A 41 -6.90 -1.42 3.43
N LYS A 42 -7.41 -2.66 3.42
CA LYS A 42 -7.43 -3.49 2.19
C LYS A 42 -8.24 -2.85 1.07
N ASN A 43 -9.40 -2.27 1.37
CA ASN A 43 -10.21 -1.58 0.37
C ASN A 43 -9.48 -0.37 -0.21
N ILE A 44 -8.81 0.42 0.63
CA ILE A 44 -8.04 1.60 0.20
C ILE A 44 -6.87 1.17 -0.68
N CYS A 45 -6.11 0.15 -0.29
CA CYS A 45 -5.02 -0.37 -1.13
C CYS A 45 -5.55 -0.92 -2.46
N ASN A 46 -6.69 -1.62 -2.46
CA ASN A 46 -7.32 -2.10 -3.70
C ASN A 46 -7.81 -0.95 -4.58
N GLU A 47 -8.29 0.15 -4.00
CA GLU A 47 -8.69 1.35 -4.74
C GLU A 47 -7.47 2.03 -5.38
N LEU A 48 -6.38 2.17 -4.63
CA LEU A 48 -5.10 2.65 -5.17
C LEU A 48 -4.54 1.76 -6.29
N VAL A 49 -4.82 0.46 -6.24
CA VAL A 49 -4.49 -0.48 -7.32
C VAL A 49 -5.36 -0.23 -8.56
N ARG A 50 -6.66 0.05 -8.38
CA ARG A 50 -7.55 0.44 -9.48
C ARG A 50 -7.14 1.77 -10.10
N GLU A 51 -6.66 2.71 -9.30
CA GLU A 51 -6.10 4.00 -9.73
C GLU A 51 -4.70 3.85 -10.36
N GLN A 52 -4.14 2.65 -10.44
CA GLN A 52 -2.77 2.37 -10.92
C GLN A 52 -1.66 3.11 -10.13
N ARG A 53 -1.97 3.60 -8.93
CA ARG A 53 -1.01 4.24 -8.02
C ARG A 53 -0.24 3.22 -7.20
N LEU A 54 -0.87 2.09 -6.90
CA LEU A 54 -0.25 0.91 -6.33
C LEU A 54 -0.45 -0.27 -7.26
N MET A 55 0.30 -1.32 -7.00
CA MET A 55 0.14 -2.58 -7.68
C MET A 55 0.06 -3.68 -6.63
N PHE A 56 -0.76 -4.69 -6.93
CA PHE A 56 -1.11 -5.75 -5.99
C PHE A 56 -0.37 -7.03 -6.37
N TRP A 57 0.20 -7.69 -5.37
CA TRP A 57 0.78 -9.01 -5.50
C TRP A 57 0.21 -9.96 -4.46
N SER A 58 -0.07 -11.18 -4.90
CA SER A 58 -0.36 -12.29 -4.00
C SER A 58 0.95 -12.98 -3.64
N SER A 59 1.32 -12.98 -2.36
CA SER A 59 2.51 -13.65 -1.84
C SER A 59 2.06 -14.76 -0.88
N GLY A 60 1.65 -15.89 -1.47
CA GLY A 60 1.20 -17.08 -0.74
C GLY A 60 0.05 -16.80 0.23
N SER A 61 0.34 -16.83 1.54
CA SER A 61 -0.63 -16.62 2.62
C SER A 61 -0.95 -15.15 2.90
N THR A 62 -0.35 -14.21 2.16
CA THR A 62 -0.55 -12.77 2.38
C THR A 62 -0.52 -11.97 1.08
N THR A 63 -0.85 -10.68 1.17
CA THR A 63 -0.96 -9.74 0.05
C THR A 63 0.05 -8.63 0.21
N MET A 64 0.72 -8.29 -0.89
CA MET A 64 1.71 -7.22 -0.97
C MET A 64 1.23 -6.10 -1.87
N TYR A 65 1.65 -4.89 -1.56
CA TYR A 65 1.41 -3.69 -2.33
C TYR A 65 2.72 -2.94 -2.52
N GLY A 66 2.89 -2.34 -3.68
CA GLY A 66 4.10 -1.61 -4.05
C GLY A 66 3.77 -0.53 -5.06
N VAL A 67 4.62 0.48 -5.13
CA VAL A 67 4.48 1.55 -6.13
C VAL A 67 5.01 1.00 -7.46
N PRO A 68 4.19 0.94 -8.52
CA PRO A 68 4.61 0.40 -9.82
C PRO A 68 5.81 1.17 -10.39
N GLU A 69 5.90 2.47 -10.10
CA GLU A 69 7.02 3.34 -10.48
C GLU A 69 8.36 2.92 -9.85
N ARG A 70 8.36 2.39 -8.62
CA ARG A 70 9.59 1.85 -8.00
C ARG A 70 9.95 0.48 -8.54
N ILE A 71 8.96 -0.32 -8.91
CA ILE A 71 9.17 -1.72 -9.35
C ILE A 71 9.69 -1.80 -10.78
N LYS A 72 9.22 -0.92 -11.67
CA LYS A 72 9.78 -0.81 -13.03
C LYS A 72 11.24 -0.35 -13.05
N ASN A 73 11.72 0.28 -11.99
CA ASN A 73 13.10 0.77 -11.91
C ASN A 73 14.11 -0.30 -11.41
N GLU A 74 13.68 -1.52 -11.10
CA GLU A 74 14.56 -2.63 -10.66
C GLU A 74 14.91 -3.64 -11.77
N GLU A 75 14.44 -3.45 -13.02
CA GLU A 75 14.88 -4.23 -14.20
C GLU A 75 16.05 -3.57 -14.95
N GLY A 76 16.95 -2.88 -14.23
CA GLY A 76 18.13 -2.20 -14.77
C GLY A 76 19.44 -2.69 -14.16
#